data_AF-A0A848NF56-F1
#
_entry.id   AF-A0A848NF56-F1
#
_cell.length_a   1.000
_cell.length_b   1.000
_cell.length_c   1.000
_cell.angle_alpha   90.00
_cell.angle_beta   90.00
_cell.angle_gamma   90.00
#
_symmetry.space_group_name_H-M   'P 1'
#
loop_
_entity.id
_entity.type
_entity.pdbx_description
1 polymer ?
#
loop_
_entity_poly.entity_id
_entity_poly.type
_entity_poly.pdbx_seq_one_letter_code
_entity_poly.pdbx_strand_id
1 'polypeptide(L)'
;MDNRRANPQRWRIGAWLALGDGVLLAGGAALCALPLLAWALLPGAAALAGVALTLPALVSGVIMLRTPFSAAPDTREEGLPLRRDDAPGLFEALDGIRDAMAAPPLDAIYLDGEFNAAIRQHRRLGGKTRNVLWLGLPLLDMLSPSACRAILAHEYAHIAQRHGRYASRVYFARLQWQEVARRLDRRRRLSSAPLRLFVAWYVPRFLAVSLDFARQCEVQADAEAARVCGQPAMAEALSAMALQWRALRDAWPALLAASDPPQPYAALAARDALAAPVDEAEARVWLHAALCATTADGDTHPSLADRLAALAADPARPLPWRRAAPTAAQAWLSGQRASLAARLDACCAAQSADEAAQVRQEREALTAQYHDLLRKRRI
;
A
#
# COMPACT_ATOMS: atom_id res chain seq x y z
N MET A 1 -24.65 25.31 2.65
CA MET A 1 -25.84 24.56 3.11
C MET A 1 -25.37 23.12 3.33
N ASP A 2 -25.41 22.44 4.46
CA ASP A 2 -25.84 22.65 5.85
C ASP A 2 -24.97 21.70 6.71
N ASN A 3 -24.23 22.22 7.70
CA ASN A 3 -23.08 21.54 8.33
C ASN A 3 -23.36 21.03 9.76
N ARG A 4 -24.60 20.60 10.08
CA ARG A 4 -24.93 20.14 11.45
C ARG A 4 -25.89 18.95 11.58
N ARG A 5 -26.13 18.17 10.53
CA ARG A 5 -26.65 16.81 10.74
C ARG A 5 -25.47 15.88 10.95
N ALA A 6 -25.24 15.56 12.23
CA ALA A 6 -24.46 14.41 12.65
C ALA A 6 -24.81 13.19 11.77
N ASN A 7 -24.02 12.93 10.73
CA ASN A 7 -24.24 11.75 9.89
C ASN A 7 -24.13 10.52 10.82
N PRO A 8 -25.21 9.74 11.04
CA PRO A 8 -25.21 8.62 11.98
C PRO A 8 -24.07 7.62 11.68
N GLN A 9 -23.65 7.53 10.42
CA GLN A 9 -22.49 6.75 10.00
C GLN A 9 -21.17 7.24 10.63
N ARG A 10 -20.92 8.56 10.69
CA ARG A 10 -19.69 9.12 11.26
C ARG A 10 -19.57 8.86 12.76
N TRP A 11 -20.69 8.93 13.48
CA TRP A 11 -20.74 8.58 14.91
C TRP A 11 -20.47 7.11 15.13
N ARG A 12 -21.07 6.22 14.33
CA ARG A 12 -20.81 4.78 14.39
C ARG A 12 -19.33 4.48 14.17
N ILE A 13 -18.72 5.01 13.10
CA ILE A 13 -17.29 4.83 12.82
C ILE A 13 -16.43 5.39 13.97
N GLY A 14 -16.78 6.56 14.51
CA GLY A 14 -16.09 7.16 15.65
C GLY A 14 -16.16 6.30 16.92
N ALA A 15 -17.30 5.69 17.21
CA ALA A 15 -17.47 4.78 18.33
C ALA A 15 -16.63 3.51 18.17
N TRP A 16 -16.58 2.93 16.96
CA TRP A 16 -15.71 1.78 16.68
C TRP A 16 -14.22 2.15 16.83
N LEU A 17 -13.79 3.30 16.32
CA LEU A 17 -12.42 3.78 16.53
C LEU A 17 -12.09 3.90 18.03
N ALA A 18 -12.98 4.51 18.81
CA ALA A 18 -12.80 4.66 20.25
C ALA A 18 -12.78 3.30 20.97
N LEU A 19 -13.58 2.33 20.52
CA LEU A 19 -13.57 0.96 21.05
C LEU A 19 -12.21 0.28 20.77
N GLY A 20 -11.70 0.37 19.53
CA GLY A 20 -10.41 -0.19 19.17
C GLY A 20 -9.27 0.41 19.99
N ASP A 21 -9.20 1.75 20.03
CA ASP A 21 -8.19 2.47 20.82
C ASP A 21 -8.34 2.15 22.33
N GLY A 22 -9.57 2.11 22.83
CA GLY A 22 -9.87 1.82 24.24
C GLY A 22 -9.48 0.40 24.66
N VAL A 23 -9.75 -0.62 23.83
CA VAL A 23 -9.34 -2.00 24.13
C VAL A 23 -7.83 -2.16 24.12
N LEU A 24 -7.12 -1.53 23.16
CA LEU A 24 -5.66 -1.56 23.13
C LEU A 24 -5.05 -0.91 24.38
N LEU A 25 -5.55 0.26 24.76
CA LEU A 25 -5.00 1.04 25.88
C LEU A 25 -5.41 0.46 27.24
N ALA A 26 -6.71 0.30 27.50
CA ALA A 26 -7.19 -0.17 28.80
C ALA A 26 -6.91 -1.67 29.01
N GLY A 27 -7.14 -2.50 27.98
CA GLY A 27 -6.82 -3.93 28.04
C GLY A 27 -5.32 -4.17 28.17
N GLY A 28 -4.51 -3.40 27.42
CA GLY A 28 -3.06 -3.44 27.53
C GLY A 28 -2.56 -3.04 28.93
N ALA A 29 -3.08 -1.96 29.49
CA ALA A 29 -2.74 -1.51 30.85
C ALA A 29 -3.15 -2.53 31.93
N ALA A 30 -4.35 -3.11 31.81
CA ALA A 30 -4.82 -4.14 32.74
C ALA A 30 -3.91 -5.38 32.73
N LEU A 31 -3.51 -5.86 31.55
CA LEU A 31 -2.58 -6.98 31.41
C LEU A 31 -1.19 -6.67 31.98
N CYS A 32 -0.70 -5.44 31.80
CA CYS A 32 0.56 -4.99 32.42
C CYS A 32 0.49 -4.90 33.95
N ALA A 33 -0.69 -4.67 34.53
CA ALA A 33 -0.87 -4.57 35.97
C ALA A 33 -0.90 -5.94 36.68
N LEU A 34 -1.18 -7.04 35.97
CA LEU A 34 -1.33 -8.38 36.57
C LEU A 34 -0.11 -8.87 37.38
N PRO A 35 1.14 -8.73 36.90
CA PRO A 35 2.30 -9.12 37.72
C PRO A 35 2.48 -8.23 38.95
N LEU A 36 2.17 -6.94 38.84
CA LEU A 36 2.23 -6.00 39.97
C LEU A 36 1.20 -6.36 41.04
N LEU A 37 -0.01 -6.72 40.61
CA LEU A 37 -1.07 -7.20 41.51
C LEU A 37 -0.72 -8.55 42.14
N ALA A 38 -0.15 -9.49 41.37
CA ALA A 38 0.29 -10.78 41.90
C ALA A 38 1.39 -10.61 42.97
N TRP A 39 2.32 -9.68 42.76
CA TRP A 39 3.33 -9.32 43.74
C TRP A 39 2.75 -8.67 45.00
N ALA A 40 1.77 -7.77 44.84
CA ALA A 40 1.18 -7.02 45.94
C ALA A 40 0.20 -7.83 46.80
N LEU A 41 -0.51 -8.80 46.21
CA LEU A 41 -1.63 -9.50 46.86
C LEU A 41 -1.27 -10.91 47.38
N LEU A 42 -0.20 -11.53 46.87
CA LEU A 42 0.19 -12.88 47.27
C LEU A 42 1.38 -12.84 48.25
N PRO A 43 1.43 -13.72 49.26
CA PRO A 43 2.54 -13.77 50.20
C PRO A 43 3.71 -14.65 49.71
N GLY A 44 4.94 -14.23 50.00
CA GLY A 44 6.15 -15.07 49.92
C GLY A 44 6.37 -15.73 48.55
N ALA A 45 6.63 -17.05 48.56
CA ALA A 45 6.89 -17.82 47.34
C ALA A 45 5.70 -17.85 46.36
N ALA A 46 4.46 -17.68 46.84
CA ALA A 46 3.28 -17.58 45.98
C ALA A 46 3.29 -16.30 45.14
N ALA A 47 3.85 -15.20 45.66
CA ALA A 47 4.03 -13.96 44.90
C ALA A 47 4.99 -14.16 43.71
N LEU A 48 6.12 -14.83 43.95
CA LEU A 48 7.10 -15.15 42.91
C LEU A 48 6.49 -16.06 41.83
N ALA A 49 5.76 -17.09 42.23
CA ALA A 49 5.06 -17.98 41.30
C ALA A 49 3.96 -17.22 40.51
N GLY A 50 3.19 -16.37 41.17
CA GLY A 50 2.15 -15.54 40.54
C GLY A 50 2.71 -14.54 39.53
N VAL A 51 3.83 -13.88 39.85
CA VAL A 51 4.56 -13.03 38.90
C VAL A 51 5.03 -13.85 37.71
N ALA A 52 5.70 -14.98 37.94
CA ALA A 52 6.21 -15.83 36.86
C ALA A 52 5.09 -16.29 35.90
N LEU A 53 3.93 -16.69 36.44
CA LEU A 53 2.77 -17.11 35.65
C LEU A 53 2.10 -15.97 34.87
N THR A 54 2.22 -14.73 35.35
CA THR A 54 1.61 -13.54 34.70
C THR A 54 2.58 -12.79 33.77
N LEU A 55 3.86 -13.15 33.72
CA LEU A 55 4.83 -12.56 32.78
C LEU A 55 4.37 -12.60 31.30
N PRO A 56 3.76 -13.68 30.78
CA PRO A 56 3.22 -13.66 29.42
C PRO A 56 2.16 -12.58 29.21
N ALA A 57 1.33 -12.31 30.23
CA ALA A 57 0.31 -11.26 30.18
C ALA A 57 0.94 -9.87 30.13
N LEU A 58 2.03 -9.62 30.86
CA LEU A 58 2.80 -8.39 30.73
C LEU A 58 3.30 -8.17 29.30
N VAL A 59 3.85 -9.22 28.68
CA VAL A 59 4.29 -9.18 27.27
C VAL A 59 3.12 -8.87 26.35
N SER A 60 1.97 -9.52 26.53
CA SER A 60 0.73 -9.22 25.79
C SER A 60 0.28 -7.78 25.96
N GLY A 61 0.28 -7.28 27.20
CA GLY A 61 -0.12 -5.91 27.54
C GLY A 61 0.77 -4.88 26.88
N VAL A 62 2.09 -5.09 26.93
CA VAL A 62 3.07 -4.24 26.24
C VAL A 62 2.85 -4.24 24.73
N ILE A 63 2.57 -5.40 24.11
CA ILE A 63 2.24 -5.48 22.68
C ILE A 63 0.99 -4.66 22.35
N MET A 64 -0.08 -4.79 23.15
CA MET A 64 -1.33 -4.04 22.96
C MET A 64 -1.14 -2.53 23.11
N LEU A 65 -0.46 -2.09 24.17
CA LEU A 65 -0.15 -0.67 24.40
C LEU A 65 0.75 -0.08 23.32
N ARG A 66 1.63 -0.91 22.76
CA ARG A 66 2.52 -0.49 21.67
C ARG A 66 1.80 -0.42 20.34
N THR A 67 0.88 -1.34 20.02
CA THR A 67 0.18 -1.42 18.71
C THR A 67 -0.33 -0.08 18.12
N PRO A 68 -0.95 0.85 18.89
CA PRO A 68 -1.42 2.12 18.34
C PRO A 68 -0.29 3.10 17.97
N PHE A 69 0.88 2.98 18.62
CA PHE A 69 2.07 3.85 18.44
C PHE A 69 3.22 3.15 17.71
N SER A 70 3.16 1.83 17.66
CA SER A 70 4.01 0.98 16.86
C SER A 70 3.55 1.15 15.43
N ALA A 71 4.09 2.17 14.79
CA ALA A 71 4.89 1.85 13.63
C ALA A 71 5.92 0.82 14.11
N ALA A 72 5.57 -0.47 14.10
CA ALA A 72 6.63 -1.41 13.86
C ALA A 72 6.80 -1.33 12.34
N PRO A 73 7.86 -0.69 11.82
CA PRO A 73 8.53 -1.40 10.75
C PRO A 73 8.75 -2.81 11.30
N ASP A 74 8.35 -3.85 10.58
CA ASP A 74 9.31 -4.95 10.56
C ASP A 74 10.54 -4.26 9.92
N THR A 75 11.54 -3.95 10.75
CA THR A 75 12.88 -3.46 10.37
C THR A 75 12.99 -2.31 9.33
N ARG A 76 12.77 -1.08 9.79
CA ARG A 76 13.13 0.24 9.23
C ARG A 76 12.96 0.43 7.72
N GLU A 77 11.81 0.95 7.29
CA GLU A 77 11.71 1.68 6.01
C GLU A 77 12.26 0.88 4.81
N GLU A 78 11.73 -0.34 4.62
CA GLU A 78 12.01 -1.21 3.47
C GLU A 78 11.91 -0.41 2.17
N GLY A 79 13.01 -0.39 1.41
CA GLY A 79 13.19 0.42 0.22
C GLY A 79 14.48 1.24 0.23
N LEU A 80 14.84 1.80 -0.92
CA LEU A 80 16.01 2.64 -1.12
C LEU A 80 15.67 4.08 -0.70
N PRO A 81 16.32 4.66 0.32
CA PRO A 81 16.05 6.05 0.71
C PRO A 81 16.42 6.98 -0.44
N LEU A 82 15.52 7.90 -0.75
CA LEU A 82 15.70 8.87 -1.82
C LEU A 82 15.90 10.26 -1.24
N ARG A 83 17.00 10.92 -1.61
CA ARG A 83 17.29 12.31 -1.23
C ARG A 83 16.97 13.25 -2.37
N ARG A 84 16.79 14.53 -2.06
CA ARG A 84 16.52 15.57 -3.06
C ARG A 84 17.60 15.62 -4.15
N ASP A 85 18.86 15.43 -3.76
CA ASP A 85 19.99 15.44 -4.67
C ASP A 85 19.96 14.25 -5.67
N ASP A 86 19.30 13.14 -5.32
CA ASP A 86 19.17 11.97 -6.19
C ASP A 86 18.10 12.18 -7.28
N ALA A 87 17.08 13.00 -7.02
CA ALA A 87 15.88 13.13 -7.86
C ALA A 87 15.23 14.53 -7.77
N PRO A 88 15.94 15.62 -8.15
CA PRO A 88 15.44 16.98 -7.95
C PRO A 88 14.08 17.21 -8.61
N GLY A 89 13.86 16.70 -9.82
CA GLY A 89 12.59 16.84 -10.55
C GLY A 89 11.41 16.16 -9.85
N LEU A 90 11.63 15.01 -9.17
CA LEU A 90 10.59 14.38 -8.36
C LEU A 90 10.22 15.26 -7.17
N PHE A 91 11.23 15.78 -6.47
CA PHE A 91 11.01 16.60 -5.29
C PHE A 91 10.33 17.92 -5.63
N GLU A 92 10.64 18.54 -6.77
CA GLU A 92 9.91 19.70 -7.29
C GLU A 92 8.44 19.37 -7.59
N ALA A 93 8.17 18.22 -8.21
CA ALA A 93 6.80 17.78 -8.46
C ALA A 93 6.03 17.57 -7.14
N LEU A 94 6.67 16.96 -6.14
CA LEU A 94 6.10 16.75 -4.81
C LEU A 94 5.84 18.08 -4.06
N ASP A 95 6.77 19.03 -4.12
CA ASP A 95 6.58 20.36 -3.53
C ASP A 95 5.40 21.08 -4.19
N GLY A 96 5.30 21.03 -5.52
CA GLY A 96 4.18 21.63 -6.26
C GLY A 96 2.81 21.02 -5.90
N ILE A 97 2.74 19.69 -5.67
CA ILE A 97 1.52 19.04 -5.18
C ILE A 97 1.21 19.49 -3.75
N ARG A 98 2.20 19.43 -2.85
CA ARG A 98 2.06 19.80 -1.44
C ARG A 98 1.48 21.20 -1.30
N ASP A 99 2.05 22.14 -2.03
CA ASP A 99 1.66 23.55 -1.96
C ASP A 99 0.24 23.76 -2.54
N ALA A 100 -0.11 23.10 -3.64
CA ALA A 100 -1.44 23.17 -4.25
C ALA A 100 -2.55 22.52 -3.39
N MET A 101 -2.19 21.58 -2.51
CA MET A 101 -3.12 20.87 -1.62
C MET A 101 -3.11 21.39 -0.18
N ALA A 102 -2.17 22.28 0.18
CA ALA A 102 -1.88 22.67 1.56
C ALA A 102 -1.69 21.43 2.47
N ALA A 103 -0.96 20.43 1.95
CA ALA A 103 -0.69 19.19 2.64
C ALA A 103 0.52 19.31 3.58
N PRO A 104 0.61 18.49 4.65
CA PRO A 104 1.78 18.49 5.51
C PRO A 104 3.03 18.00 4.74
N PRO A 105 4.24 18.39 5.19
CA PRO A 105 5.48 17.93 4.55
C PRO A 105 5.66 16.41 4.75
N LEU A 106 6.36 15.80 3.80
CA LEU A 106 6.90 14.44 3.92
C LEU A 106 8.21 14.48 4.70
N ASP A 107 8.40 13.53 5.62
CA ASP A 107 9.62 13.40 6.41
C ASP A 107 10.68 12.52 5.73
N ALA A 108 10.25 11.57 4.89
CA ALA A 108 11.11 10.66 4.17
C ALA A 108 10.41 10.07 2.92
N ILE A 109 11.22 9.65 1.95
CA ILE A 109 10.78 9.03 0.70
C ILE A 109 11.65 7.79 0.45
N TYR A 110 11.02 6.67 0.13
CA TYR A 110 11.67 5.40 -0.18
C TYR A 110 11.24 4.92 -1.56
N LEU A 111 12.18 4.44 -2.35
CA LEU A 111 11.90 3.69 -3.57
C LEU A 111 11.79 2.20 -3.26
N ASP A 112 10.77 1.55 -3.80
CA ASP A 112 10.60 0.10 -3.67
C ASP A 112 10.31 -0.56 -5.03
N GLY A 113 10.16 -1.87 -5.00
CA GLY A 113 9.93 -2.72 -6.17
C GLY A 113 8.47 -2.85 -6.59
N GLU A 114 7.55 -2.21 -5.87
CA GLU A 114 6.11 -2.37 -6.11
C GLU A 114 5.66 -1.51 -7.29
N PHE A 115 4.58 -1.90 -7.98
CA PHE A 115 3.91 -1.01 -8.92
C PHE A 115 2.86 -0.16 -8.19
N ASN A 116 3.32 0.64 -7.23
CA ASN A 116 2.42 1.41 -6.39
C ASN A 116 3.08 2.69 -5.84
N ALA A 117 2.27 3.61 -5.33
CA ALA A 117 2.73 4.70 -4.49
C ALA A 117 1.82 4.75 -3.26
N ALA A 118 2.40 4.97 -2.08
CA ALA A 118 1.61 5.02 -0.85
C ALA A 118 2.23 5.97 0.17
N ILE A 119 1.41 6.85 0.76
CA ILE A 119 1.81 7.64 1.92
C ILE A 119 1.32 6.98 3.20
N ARG A 120 2.20 6.77 4.18
CA ARG A 120 1.82 6.27 5.51
C ARG A 120 2.12 7.28 6.61
N GLN A 121 1.21 7.36 7.58
CA GLN A 121 1.35 8.16 8.78
C GLN A 121 1.78 7.32 9.98
N HIS A 122 2.93 7.66 10.55
CA HIS A 122 3.42 7.05 11.78
C HIS A 122 3.21 8.00 12.96
N ARG A 123 2.28 7.63 13.85
CA ARG A 123 2.04 8.38 15.09
C ARG A 123 3.16 8.11 16.08
N ARG A 124 3.86 9.16 16.50
CA ARG A 124 4.84 9.11 17.58
C ARG A 124 4.19 9.51 18.91
N LEU A 125 4.83 9.08 20.00
CA LEU A 125 4.46 9.55 21.34
C LEU A 125 4.52 11.09 21.38
N GLY A 126 3.55 11.74 22.01
CA GLY A 126 3.47 13.21 22.06
C GLY A 126 2.76 13.88 20.87
N GLY A 127 2.06 13.11 20.02
CA GLY A 127 1.15 13.66 19.01
C GLY A 127 1.80 14.10 17.70
N LYS A 128 3.12 13.94 17.55
CA LYS A 128 3.82 14.16 16.28
C LYS A 128 3.55 13.02 15.31
N THR A 129 3.18 13.35 14.07
CA THR A 129 3.00 12.38 12.99
C THR A 129 4.16 12.50 12.02
N ARG A 130 4.77 11.37 11.66
CA ARG A 130 5.76 11.27 10.59
C ARG A 130 5.06 10.79 9.31
N ASN A 131 5.14 11.52 8.22
CA ASN A 131 4.60 11.14 6.91
C ASN A 131 5.73 10.58 6.05
N VAL A 132 5.57 9.36 5.55
CA VAL A 132 6.57 8.69 4.71
C VAL A 132 5.92 8.24 3.41
N LEU A 133 6.58 8.52 2.28
CA LEU A 133 6.15 8.09 0.94
C LEU A 133 6.97 6.86 0.50
N TRP A 134 6.29 5.80 0.10
CA TRP A 134 6.85 4.70 -0.67
C TRP A 134 6.45 4.88 -2.12
N LEU A 135 7.43 4.78 -3.00
CA LEU A 135 7.25 5.02 -4.42
C LEU A 135 7.92 3.93 -5.23
N GLY A 136 7.11 3.15 -5.93
CA GLY A 136 7.54 2.11 -6.83
C GLY A 136 8.42 2.62 -7.96
N LEU A 137 9.65 2.13 -8.05
CA LEU A 137 10.49 2.40 -9.21
C LEU A 137 9.81 1.89 -10.51
N PRO A 138 9.22 0.68 -10.57
CA PRO A 138 8.49 0.23 -11.76
C PRO A 138 7.30 1.13 -12.14
N LEU A 139 6.64 1.75 -11.15
CA LEU A 139 5.56 2.71 -11.41
C LEU A 139 6.11 3.94 -12.14
N LEU A 140 7.21 4.52 -11.65
CA LEU A 140 7.87 5.66 -12.30
C LEU A 140 8.40 5.28 -13.69
N ASP A 141 8.88 4.05 -13.83
CA ASP A 141 9.46 3.55 -15.07
C ASP A 141 8.44 3.24 -16.14
N MET A 142 7.17 3.08 -15.80
CA MET A 142 6.11 2.77 -16.77
C MET A 142 5.29 4.01 -17.14
N LEU A 143 4.90 4.79 -16.14
CA LEU A 143 3.92 5.85 -16.28
C LEU A 143 4.52 7.17 -16.75
N SER A 144 3.68 8.04 -17.30
CA SER A 144 4.05 9.40 -17.69
C SER A 144 4.21 10.30 -16.45
N PRO A 145 4.97 11.42 -16.55
CA PRO A 145 5.05 12.39 -15.45
C PRO A 145 3.68 12.93 -15.01
N SER A 146 2.73 13.13 -15.94
CA SER A 146 1.37 13.59 -15.63
C SER A 146 0.59 12.55 -14.82
N ALA A 147 0.60 11.29 -15.25
CA ALA A 147 -0.07 10.20 -14.56
C ALA A 147 0.54 9.98 -13.17
N CYS A 148 1.87 9.91 -13.05
CA CYS A 148 2.54 9.80 -11.75
C CYS A 148 2.19 10.97 -10.82
N ARG A 149 2.18 12.21 -11.34
CA ARG A 149 1.84 13.38 -10.53
C ARG A 149 0.39 13.31 -10.03
N ALA A 150 -0.54 12.80 -10.84
CA ALA A 150 -1.93 12.57 -10.43
C ALA A 150 -2.06 11.49 -9.35
N ILE A 151 -1.32 10.38 -9.45
CA ILE A 151 -1.27 9.34 -8.41
C ILE A 151 -0.71 9.91 -7.10
N LEU A 152 0.41 10.64 -7.16
CA LEU A 152 0.99 11.28 -5.98
C LEU A 152 0.04 12.31 -5.37
N ALA A 153 -0.70 13.07 -6.19
CA ALA A 153 -1.72 13.99 -5.74
C ALA A 153 -2.88 13.28 -5.03
N HIS A 154 -3.32 12.13 -5.54
CA HIS A 154 -4.30 11.27 -4.87
C HIS A 154 -3.78 10.84 -3.48
N GLU A 155 -2.54 10.37 -3.38
CA GLU A 155 -1.94 9.98 -2.10
C GLU A 155 -1.86 11.16 -1.11
N TYR A 156 -1.53 12.36 -1.60
CA TYR A 156 -1.50 13.57 -0.80
C TYR A 156 -2.89 13.98 -0.28
N ALA A 157 -3.96 13.69 -1.02
CA ALA A 157 -5.32 14.00 -0.59
C ALA A 157 -5.67 13.30 0.74
N HIS A 158 -5.18 12.08 0.98
CA HIS A 158 -5.39 11.35 2.23
C HIS A 158 -4.74 12.00 3.46
N ILE A 159 -3.70 12.83 3.26
CA ILE A 159 -3.01 13.57 4.35
C ILE A 159 -3.33 15.06 4.37
N ALA A 160 -3.96 15.60 3.32
CA ALA A 160 -4.28 17.02 3.21
C ALA A 160 -5.37 17.45 4.21
N GLN A 161 -5.22 18.62 4.83
CA GLN A 161 -6.14 19.11 5.86
C GLN A 161 -7.54 19.45 5.32
N ARG A 162 -7.68 19.69 4.01
CA ARG A 162 -8.96 20.07 3.36
C ARG A 162 -10.02 18.96 3.41
N HIS A 163 -9.62 17.69 3.45
CA HIS A 163 -10.52 16.54 3.64
C HIS A 163 -10.92 16.31 5.11
N GLY A 164 -10.30 17.05 6.03
CA GLY A 164 -10.56 16.98 7.46
C GLY A 164 -9.80 15.85 8.15
N ARG A 165 -9.26 16.16 9.34
CA ARG A 165 -8.51 15.23 10.21
C ARG A 165 -9.24 13.92 10.51
N TYR A 166 -10.57 13.93 10.41
CA TYR A 166 -11.41 12.76 10.59
C TYR A 166 -11.26 11.73 9.46
N ALA A 167 -11.32 12.16 8.18
CA ALA A 167 -11.20 11.25 7.05
C ALA A 167 -9.83 10.56 7.04
N SER A 168 -8.78 11.35 7.19
CA SER A 168 -7.41 10.88 7.36
C SER A 168 -7.26 9.91 8.54
N ARG A 169 -7.87 10.20 9.71
CA ARG A 169 -7.87 9.30 10.87
C ARG A 169 -8.53 7.95 10.55
N VAL A 170 -9.67 7.94 9.88
CA VAL A 170 -10.38 6.70 9.52
C VAL A 170 -9.55 5.89 8.52
N TYR A 171 -9.04 6.54 7.47
CA TYR A 171 -8.20 5.91 6.45
C TYR A 171 -6.98 5.21 7.08
N PHE A 172 -6.17 5.95 7.84
CA PHE A 172 -4.97 5.37 8.45
C PHE A 172 -5.29 4.33 9.53
N ALA A 173 -6.40 4.46 10.25
CA ALA A 173 -6.84 3.43 11.18
C ALA A 173 -7.20 2.12 10.46
N ARG A 174 -7.86 2.19 9.30
CA ARG A 174 -8.17 0.98 8.50
C ARG A 174 -6.88 0.26 8.09
N LEU A 175 -5.92 1.00 7.53
CA LEU A 175 -4.61 0.45 7.14
C LEU A 175 -3.87 -0.16 8.34
N GLN A 176 -3.85 0.54 9.47
CA GLN A 176 -3.21 0.05 10.70
C GLN A 176 -3.85 -1.25 11.19
N TRP A 177 -5.18 -1.31 11.26
CA TRP A 177 -5.89 -2.50 11.76
C TRP A 177 -5.77 -3.70 10.81
N GLN A 178 -5.77 -3.49 9.49
CA GLN A 178 -5.48 -4.53 8.52
C GLN A 178 -4.07 -5.08 8.69
N GLU A 179 -3.08 -4.21 8.86
CA GLU A 179 -1.69 -4.62 9.05
C GLU A 179 -1.49 -5.39 10.36
N VAL A 180 -2.13 -4.95 11.44
CA VAL A 180 -2.15 -5.68 12.72
C VAL A 180 -2.74 -7.08 12.52
N ALA A 181 -3.86 -7.21 11.81
CA ALA A 181 -4.46 -8.50 11.51
C ALA A 181 -3.52 -9.42 10.71
N ARG A 182 -2.90 -8.92 9.63
CA ARG A 182 -1.95 -9.69 8.81
C ARG A 182 -0.76 -10.19 9.62
N ARG A 183 -0.16 -9.32 10.44
CA ARG A 183 1.01 -9.69 11.28
C ARG A 183 0.68 -10.77 12.29
N LEU A 184 -0.49 -10.64 12.91
CA LEU A 184 -0.95 -11.60 13.91
C LEU A 184 -1.27 -12.97 13.30
N ASP A 185 -1.69 -13.02 12.05
CA ASP A 185 -1.90 -14.27 11.34
C ASP A 185 -0.58 -14.93 10.92
N ARG A 186 0.40 -14.15 10.44
CA ARG A 186 1.76 -14.63 10.10
C ARG A 186 2.56 -15.13 11.30
N ARG A 187 2.42 -14.51 12.48
CA ARG A 187 3.22 -14.80 13.69
C ARG A 187 2.33 -15.25 14.86
N ARG A 188 1.84 -16.50 14.79
CA ARG A 188 0.98 -17.10 15.83
C ARG A 188 1.80 -17.44 17.10
N ARG A 189 1.81 -16.54 18.07
CA ARG A 189 2.47 -16.73 19.39
C ARG A 189 1.43 -16.79 20.50
N LEU A 190 1.61 -17.62 21.53
CA LEU A 190 0.66 -17.69 22.65
C LEU A 190 0.45 -16.32 23.33
N SER A 191 1.52 -15.52 23.45
CA SER A 191 1.49 -14.17 24.01
C SER A 191 0.71 -13.14 23.19
N SER A 192 0.31 -13.43 21.95
CA SER A 192 -0.58 -12.53 21.19
C SER A 192 -2.04 -13.00 21.17
N ALA A 193 -2.38 -14.11 21.85
CA ALA A 193 -3.71 -14.72 21.76
C ALA A 193 -4.88 -13.77 22.14
N PRO A 194 -4.84 -13.00 23.24
CA PRO A 194 -5.92 -12.08 23.58
C PRO A 194 -6.15 -11.03 22.49
N LEU A 195 -5.06 -10.45 21.98
CA LEU A 195 -5.11 -9.47 20.91
C LEU A 195 -5.61 -10.08 19.60
N ARG A 196 -5.20 -11.32 19.26
CA ARG A 196 -5.69 -12.03 18.07
C ARG A 196 -7.20 -12.24 18.10
N LEU A 197 -7.74 -12.72 19.22
CA LEU A 197 -9.17 -12.95 19.37
C LEU A 197 -9.95 -11.65 19.19
N PHE A 198 -9.49 -10.57 19.83
CA PHE A 198 -10.07 -9.26 19.65
C PHE A 198 -10.00 -8.79 18.19
N VAL A 199 -8.81 -8.85 17.57
CA VAL A 199 -8.58 -8.40 16.19
C VAL A 199 -9.43 -9.19 15.19
N ALA A 200 -9.52 -10.52 15.34
CA ALA A 200 -10.35 -11.37 14.48
C ALA A 200 -11.85 -11.01 14.57
N TRP A 201 -12.31 -10.54 15.73
CA TRP A 201 -13.69 -10.07 15.90
C TRP A 201 -13.89 -8.61 15.44
N TYR A 202 -12.97 -7.72 15.81
CA TYR A 202 -13.08 -6.28 15.67
C TYR A 202 -12.81 -5.81 14.24
N VAL A 203 -11.69 -6.24 13.63
CA VAL A 203 -11.23 -5.73 12.34
C VAL A 203 -12.27 -5.93 11.23
N PRO A 204 -12.86 -7.13 10.99
CA PRO A 204 -13.84 -7.28 9.91
C PRO A 204 -15.08 -6.39 10.13
N ARG A 205 -15.50 -6.18 11.37
CA ARG A 205 -16.66 -5.32 11.71
C ARG A 205 -16.33 -3.84 11.52
N PHE A 206 -15.18 -3.40 11.97
CA PHE A 206 -14.72 -2.02 11.78
C PHE A 206 -14.55 -1.70 10.29
N LEU A 207 -13.94 -2.62 9.52
CA LEU A 207 -13.78 -2.45 8.09
C LEU A 207 -15.12 -2.41 7.35
N ALA A 208 -16.09 -3.24 7.73
CA ALA A 208 -17.44 -3.20 7.16
C ALA A 208 -18.16 -1.87 7.46
N VAL A 209 -18.17 -1.42 8.72
CA VAL A 209 -18.87 -0.19 9.14
C VAL A 209 -18.26 1.08 8.50
N SER A 210 -16.96 1.06 8.22
CA SER A 210 -16.26 2.20 7.62
C SER A 210 -16.07 2.10 6.10
N LEU A 211 -16.59 1.06 5.43
CA LEU A 211 -16.33 0.80 4.01
C LEU A 211 -16.88 1.89 3.09
N ASP A 212 -18.17 2.23 3.21
CA ASP A 212 -18.77 3.24 2.33
C ASP A 212 -18.15 4.62 2.53
N PHE A 213 -17.76 4.94 3.77
CA PHE A 213 -17.05 6.18 4.06
C PHE A 213 -15.65 6.18 3.44
N ALA A 214 -14.94 5.06 3.46
CA ALA A 214 -13.65 4.93 2.78
C ALA A 214 -13.80 5.11 1.26
N ARG A 215 -14.81 4.49 0.64
CA ARG A 215 -15.11 4.66 -0.80
C ARG A 215 -15.40 6.12 -1.17
N GLN A 216 -16.13 6.84 -0.32
CA GLN A 216 -16.34 8.29 -0.50
C GLN A 216 -15.03 9.07 -0.42
N CYS A 217 -14.12 8.69 0.48
CA CYS A 217 -12.80 9.31 0.58
C CYS A 217 -11.97 9.07 -0.70
N GLU A 218 -12.01 7.87 -1.28
CA GLU A 218 -11.30 7.57 -2.55
C GLU A 218 -11.81 8.43 -3.71
N VAL A 219 -13.13 8.53 -3.88
CA VAL A 219 -13.74 9.40 -4.91
C VAL A 219 -13.34 10.87 -4.68
N GLN A 220 -13.29 11.30 -3.42
CA GLN A 220 -12.90 12.66 -3.07
C GLN A 220 -11.40 12.91 -3.32
N ALA A 221 -10.55 11.91 -3.09
CA ALA A 221 -9.13 11.98 -3.38
C ALA A 221 -8.88 12.08 -4.90
N ASP A 222 -9.62 11.32 -5.71
CA ASP A 222 -9.59 11.44 -7.17
C ASP A 222 -10.00 12.83 -7.66
N ALA A 223 -11.06 13.40 -7.07
CA ALA A 223 -11.53 14.73 -7.41
C ALA A 223 -10.49 15.82 -7.08
N GLU A 224 -9.78 15.71 -5.96
CA GLU A 224 -8.73 16.67 -5.59
C GLU A 224 -7.44 16.48 -6.40
N ALA A 225 -7.08 15.23 -6.73
CA ALA A 225 -6.01 14.95 -7.68
C ALA A 225 -6.32 15.56 -9.06
N ALA A 226 -7.55 15.38 -9.56
CA ALA A 226 -8.01 16.01 -10.79
C ALA A 226 -8.04 17.54 -10.72
N ARG A 227 -8.38 18.13 -9.55
CA ARG A 227 -8.33 19.58 -9.36
C ARG A 227 -6.91 20.14 -9.45
N VAL A 228 -5.91 19.41 -8.96
CA VAL A 228 -4.50 19.86 -8.90
C VAL A 228 -3.70 19.50 -10.16
N CYS A 229 -4.01 18.38 -10.80
CA CYS A 229 -3.28 17.84 -11.95
C CYS A 229 -4.06 17.93 -13.26
N GLY A 230 -5.35 18.24 -13.22
CA GLY A 230 -6.26 18.18 -14.35
C GLY A 230 -6.96 16.82 -14.44
N GLN A 231 -8.22 16.85 -14.87
CA GLN A 231 -9.03 15.65 -15.10
C GLN A 231 -8.38 14.66 -16.08
N PRO A 232 -7.81 15.08 -17.24
CA PRO A 232 -7.18 14.13 -18.16
C PRO A 232 -6.01 13.37 -17.55
N ALA A 233 -5.20 14.02 -16.70
CA ALA A 233 -4.06 13.38 -16.05
C ALA A 233 -4.50 12.34 -15.00
N MET A 234 -5.59 12.62 -14.26
CA MET A 234 -6.14 11.64 -13.32
C MET A 234 -6.80 10.47 -14.04
N ALA A 235 -7.53 10.71 -15.14
CA ALA A 235 -8.10 9.65 -15.95
C ALA A 235 -7.01 8.77 -16.60
N GLU A 236 -5.94 9.39 -17.10
CA GLU A 236 -4.75 8.68 -17.59
C GLU A 236 -4.15 7.81 -16.50
N ALA A 237 -3.95 8.35 -15.29
CA ALA A 237 -3.41 7.58 -14.16
C ALA A 237 -4.26 6.34 -13.83
N LEU A 238 -5.59 6.48 -13.73
CA LEU A 238 -6.49 5.36 -13.43
C LEU A 238 -6.42 4.28 -14.50
N SER A 239 -6.51 4.66 -15.78
CA SER A 239 -6.44 3.73 -16.91
C SER A 239 -5.06 3.07 -17.01
N ALA A 240 -3.98 3.82 -16.76
CA ALA A 240 -2.62 3.30 -16.82
C ALA A 240 -2.34 2.33 -15.67
N MET A 241 -2.86 2.57 -14.47
CA MET A 241 -2.78 1.62 -13.36
C MET A 241 -3.45 0.28 -13.69
N ALA A 242 -4.53 0.28 -14.46
CA ALA A 242 -5.18 -0.96 -14.90
C ALA A 242 -4.42 -1.68 -16.03
N LEU A 243 -3.96 -0.93 -17.03
CA LEU A 243 -3.34 -1.48 -18.25
C LEU A 243 -1.86 -1.81 -18.07
N GLN A 244 -1.09 -0.84 -17.58
CA GLN A 244 0.36 -0.94 -17.50
C GLN A 244 0.83 -1.83 -16.34
N TRP A 245 0.05 -1.94 -15.26
CA TRP A 245 0.32 -2.94 -14.23
C TRP A 245 0.25 -4.36 -14.81
N ARG A 246 -0.81 -4.65 -15.58
CA ARG A 246 -0.97 -5.94 -16.26
C ARG A 246 0.18 -6.18 -17.24
N ALA A 247 0.52 -5.19 -18.05
CA ALA A 247 1.66 -5.27 -18.99
C ALA A 247 2.98 -5.60 -18.26
N LEU A 248 3.25 -4.90 -17.15
CA LEU A 248 4.45 -5.14 -16.35
C LEU A 248 4.45 -6.53 -15.72
N ARG A 249 3.34 -6.94 -15.09
CA ARG A 249 3.19 -8.26 -14.48
C ARG A 249 3.43 -9.37 -15.50
N ASP A 250 2.84 -9.25 -16.69
CA ASP A 250 2.99 -10.25 -17.76
C ASP A 250 4.43 -10.26 -18.32
N ALA A 251 5.15 -9.12 -18.27
CA ALA A 251 6.56 -9.01 -18.66
C ALA A 251 7.56 -9.40 -17.55
N TRP A 252 7.14 -9.39 -16.27
CA TRP A 252 8.02 -9.58 -15.10
C TRP A 252 8.85 -10.87 -15.15
N PRO A 253 8.28 -12.04 -15.52
CA PRO A 253 9.06 -13.28 -15.64
C PRO A 253 10.23 -13.17 -16.64
N ALA A 254 10.05 -12.41 -17.74
CA ALA A 254 11.09 -12.21 -18.74
C ALA A 254 12.16 -11.22 -18.27
N LEU A 255 11.79 -10.24 -17.45
CA LEU A 255 12.73 -9.31 -16.81
C LEU A 255 13.60 -10.04 -15.78
N LEU A 256 13.00 -10.89 -14.94
CA LEU A 256 13.73 -11.74 -13.98
C LEU A 256 14.72 -12.67 -14.68
N ALA A 257 14.36 -13.24 -15.82
CA ALA A 257 15.20 -14.17 -16.58
C ALA A 257 16.23 -13.48 -17.50
N ALA A 258 16.27 -12.14 -17.55
CA ALA A 258 17.13 -11.41 -18.49
C ALA A 258 18.63 -11.47 -18.14
N SER A 259 18.96 -11.77 -16.89
CA SER A 259 20.34 -11.85 -16.38
C SER A 259 20.47 -12.90 -15.27
N ASP A 260 21.70 -13.33 -15.01
CA ASP A 260 22.06 -14.15 -13.84
C ASP A 260 23.29 -13.52 -13.14
N PRO A 261 23.16 -13.00 -11.90
CA PRO A 261 21.96 -12.98 -11.06
C PRO A 261 20.82 -12.11 -11.65
N PRO A 262 19.55 -12.34 -11.25
CA PRO A 262 18.40 -11.60 -11.77
C PRO A 262 18.45 -10.12 -11.39
N GLN A 263 18.29 -9.25 -12.40
CA GLN A 263 18.28 -7.77 -12.26
C GLN A 263 17.06 -7.16 -12.98
N PRO A 264 15.83 -7.48 -12.55
CA PRO A 264 14.62 -7.07 -13.25
C PRO A 264 14.43 -5.55 -13.31
N TYR A 265 14.87 -4.79 -12.30
CA TYR A 265 14.69 -3.33 -12.29
C TYR A 265 15.63 -2.65 -13.29
N ALA A 266 16.91 -3.04 -13.32
CA ALA A 266 17.86 -2.56 -14.33
C ALA A 266 17.42 -2.99 -15.75
N ALA A 267 16.94 -4.23 -15.92
CA ALA A 267 16.39 -4.71 -17.19
C ALA A 267 15.17 -3.90 -17.64
N LEU A 268 14.28 -3.51 -16.72
CA LEU A 268 13.15 -2.62 -17.01
C LEU A 268 13.62 -1.22 -17.39
N ALA A 269 14.60 -0.67 -16.68
CA ALA A 269 15.15 0.66 -16.96
C ALA A 269 15.84 0.74 -18.34
N ALA A 270 16.45 -0.36 -18.79
CA ALA A 270 17.16 -0.47 -20.06
C ALA A 270 16.26 -0.75 -21.28
N ARG A 271 14.98 -1.09 -21.09
CA ARG A 271 14.03 -1.35 -22.19
C ARG A 271 13.25 -0.10 -22.56
N ASP A 272 12.98 0.10 -23.85
CA ASP A 272 12.09 1.19 -24.29
C ASP A 272 10.61 0.78 -24.31
N ALA A 273 10.33 -0.51 -24.55
CA ALA A 273 8.97 -1.03 -24.65
C ALA A 273 8.83 -2.43 -24.05
N LEU A 274 7.60 -2.78 -23.67
CA LEU A 274 7.21 -4.13 -23.28
C LEU A 274 6.54 -4.85 -24.45
N ALA A 275 6.51 -6.19 -24.40
CA ALA A 275 5.96 -7.02 -25.47
C ALA A 275 4.42 -7.05 -25.50
N ALA A 276 3.76 -6.67 -24.39
CA ALA A 276 2.32 -6.66 -24.26
C ALA A 276 1.83 -5.32 -23.65
N PRO A 277 0.62 -4.86 -23.98
CA PRO A 277 -0.23 -5.41 -25.05
C PRO A 277 0.42 -5.21 -26.42
N VAL A 278 0.16 -6.12 -27.35
CA VAL A 278 0.80 -6.18 -28.68
C VAL A 278 0.38 -4.97 -29.52
N ASP A 279 -0.89 -4.60 -29.41
CA ASP A 279 -1.48 -3.48 -30.13
C ASP A 279 -2.58 -2.79 -29.32
N GLU A 280 -3.17 -1.76 -29.92
CA GLU A 280 -4.26 -1.01 -29.31
C GLU A 280 -5.54 -1.86 -29.16
N ALA A 281 -5.78 -2.85 -30.03
CA ALA A 281 -6.98 -3.68 -29.96
C ALA A 281 -6.94 -4.57 -28.71
N GLU A 282 -5.80 -5.21 -28.44
CA GLU A 282 -5.59 -5.96 -27.21
C GLU A 282 -5.71 -5.06 -25.98
N ALA A 283 -5.12 -3.86 -26.02
CA ALA A 283 -5.24 -2.89 -24.94
C ALA A 283 -6.70 -2.49 -24.66
N ARG A 284 -7.54 -2.36 -25.70
CA ARG A 284 -8.98 -2.09 -25.55
C ARG A 284 -9.73 -3.25 -24.93
N VAL A 285 -9.38 -4.49 -25.26
CA VAL A 285 -9.93 -5.69 -24.60
C VAL A 285 -9.58 -5.67 -23.11
N TRP A 286 -8.34 -5.33 -22.76
CA TRP A 286 -7.91 -5.25 -21.37
C TRP A 286 -8.63 -4.13 -20.62
N LEU A 287 -8.76 -2.95 -21.24
CA LEU A 287 -9.50 -1.83 -20.64
C LEU A 287 -10.97 -2.21 -20.43
N HIS A 288 -11.60 -2.81 -21.42
CA HIS A 288 -12.99 -3.26 -21.30
C HIS A 288 -13.16 -4.25 -20.14
N ALA A 289 -12.26 -5.23 -20.02
CA ALA A 289 -12.28 -6.16 -18.89
C ALA A 289 -12.11 -5.44 -17.54
N ALA A 290 -11.24 -4.42 -17.47
CA ALA A 290 -11.04 -3.61 -16.26
C ALA A 290 -12.27 -2.74 -15.92
N LEU A 291 -12.99 -2.22 -16.92
CA LEU A 291 -14.22 -1.46 -16.73
C LEU A 291 -15.41 -2.33 -16.30
N CYS A 292 -15.45 -3.59 -16.74
CA CYS A 292 -16.47 -4.56 -16.33
C CYS A 292 -16.22 -5.14 -14.93
N ALA A 293 -15.01 -4.98 -14.38
CA ALA A 293 -14.70 -5.43 -13.03
C ALA A 293 -15.52 -4.61 -12.02
N THR A 294 -16.28 -5.30 -11.18
CA THR A 294 -17.06 -4.66 -10.10
C THR A 294 -16.19 -4.44 -8.88
N THR A 295 -16.57 -3.47 -8.05
CA THR A 295 -15.90 -3.23 -6.78
C THR A 295 -16.03 -4.47 -5.89
N ALA A 296 -14.90 -5.11 -5.59
CA ALA A 296 -14.90 -6.32 -4.76
C ALA A 296 -15.41 -6.05 -3.33
N ASP A 297 -15.95 -7.10 -2.71
CA ASP A 297 -16.41 -7.03 -1.32
C ASP A 297 -15.25 -6.69 -0.38
N GLY A 298 -15.39 -5.57 0.34
CA GLY A 298 -14.36 -5.07 1.25
C GLY A 298 -13.28 -4.19 0.61
N ASP A 299 -13.28 -4.00 -0.71
CA ASP A 299 -12.37 -3.06 -1.38
C ASP A 299 -12.81 -1.61 -1.14
N THR A 300 -11.84 -0.80 -0.69
CA THR A 300 -12.01 0.64 -0.49
C THR A 300 -12.01 1.39 -1.79
N HIS A 301 -11.31 0.90 -2.82
CA HIS A 301 -11.24 1.54 -4.12
C HIS A 301 -12.49 1.15 -4.92
N PRO A 302 -13.33 2.11 -5.32
CA PRO A 302 -14.40 1.84 -6.27
C PRO A 302 -13.83 1.33 -7.59
N SER A 303 -14.67 0.68 -8.38
CA SER A 303 -14.30 0.15 -9.70
C SER A 303 -13.70 1.25 -10.59
N LEU A 304 -12.88 0.85 -11.56
CA LEU A 304 -12.31 1.78 -12.54
C LEU A 304 -13.43 2.59 -13.24
N ALA A 305 -14.53 1.91 -13.58
CA ALA A 305 -15.68 2.54 -14.21
C ALA A 305 -16.32 3.61 -13.31
N ASP A 306 -16.54 3.32 -12.03
CA ASP A 306 -17.13 4.28 -11.08
C ASP A 306 -16.24 5.50 -10.87
N ARG A 307 -14.92 5.29 -10.75
CA ARG A 307 -13.94 6.38 -10.55
C ARG A 307 -13.84 7.29 -11.78
N LEU A 308 -13.77 6.71 -12.98
CA LEU A 308 -13.76 7.49 -14.22
C LEU A 308 -15.09 8.22 -14.46
N ALA A 309 -16.22 7.59 -14.12
CA ALA A 309 -17.54 8.23 -14.20
C ALA A 309 -17.67 9.40 -13.22
N ALA A 310 -17.16 9.26 -11.99
CA ALA A 310 -17.13 10.34 -10.99
C ALA A 310 -16.28 11.55 -11.44
N LEU A 311 -15.25 11.30 -12.25
CA LEU A 311 -14.43 12.33 -12.89
C LEU A 311 -15.07 12.90 -14.18
N ALA A 312 -16.20 12.37 -14.63
CA ALA A 312 -16.79 12.64 -15.96
C ALA A 312 -15.78 12.45 -17.11
N ALA A 313 -14.87 11.49 -16.97
CA ALA A 313 -13.82 11.20 -17.94
C ALA A 313 -14.27 10.14 -18.95
N ASP A 314 -13.87 10.30 -20.21
CA ASP A 314 -14.03 9.25 -21.22
C ASP A 314 -12.99 8.15 -20.95
N PRO A 315 -13.41 6.93 -20.59
CA PRO A 315 -12.47 5.84 -20.32
C PRO A 315 -11.61 5.47 -21.53
N ALA A 316 -12.07 5.79 -22.75
CA ALA A 316 -11.33 5.50 -23.97
C ALA A 316 -10.26 6.55 -24.31
N ARG A 317 -10.16 7.67 -23.57
CA ARG A 317 -9.28 8.80 -23.93
C ARG A 317 -8.68 9.54 -22.72
N PRO A 318 -7.34 9.59 -22.58
CA PRO A 318 -6.35 8.84 -23.38
C PRO A 318 -6.38 7.34 -23.07
N LEU A 319 -5.89 6.50 -23.98
CA LEU A 319 -5.65 5.07 -23.75
C LEU A 319 -4.14 4.84 -23.49
N PRO A 320 -3.67 4.92 -22.24
CA PRO A 320 -2.24 4.86 -21.90
C PRO A 320 -1.72 3.42 -21.86
N TRP A 321 -1.79 2.73 -23.00
CA TRP A 321 -1.46 1.31 -23.09
C TRP A 321 0.02 1.03 -23.33
N ARG A 322 0.72 1.96 -23.98
CA ARG A 322 2.17 1.91 -24.13
C ARG A 322 2.82 2.45 -22.88
N ARG A 323 4.01 1.92 -22.57
CA ARG A 323 4.95 2.58 -21.68
C ARG A 323 5.12 4.04 -22.11
N ALA A 324 5.06 4.97 -21.17
CA ALA A 324 5.16 6.38 -21.47
C ALA A 324 6.53 6.74 -22.07
N ALA A 325 6.55 7.75 -22.93
CA ALA A 325 7.77 8.28 -23.52
C ALA A 325 7.68 9.82 -23.57
N PRO A 326 8.41 10.55 -22.71
CA PRO A 326 9.25 10.05 -21.62
C PRO A 326 8.44 9.46 -20.45
N THR A 327 9.04 8.55 -19.70
CA THR A 327 8.52 8.05 -18.42
C THR A 327 8.78 9.06 -17.30
N ALA A 328 8.07 8.93 -16.17
CA ALA A 328 8.34 9.72 -14.98
C ALA A 328 9.75 9.48 -14.43
N ALA A 329 10.26 8.24 -14.50
CA ALA A 329 11.64 7.94 -14.13
C ALA A 329 12.65 8.67 -15.01
N GLN A 330 12.43 8.73 -16.33
CA GLN A 330 13.27 9.49 -17.25
C GLN A 330 13.22 10.99 -16.98
N ALA A 331 12.05 11.52 -16.65
CA ALA A 331 11.87 12.94 -16.38
C ALA A 331 12.43 13.37 -15.01
N TRP A 332 12.27 12.55 -13.96
CA TRP A 332 12.48 12.98 -12.57
C TRP A 332 13.74 12.42 -11.91
N LEU A 333 14.26 11.28 -12.37
CA LEU A 333 15.45 10.64 -11.81
C LEU A 333 16.70 10.96 -12.64
N SER A 334 16.76 12.16 -13.20
CA SER A 334 17.69 12.65 -14.24
C SER A 334 19.16 12.22 -14.01
N GLY A 335 19.59 11.16 -14.72
CA GLY A 335 20.94 10.58 -14.64
C GLY A 335 21.14 9.51 -13.55
N GLN A 336 20.27 9.46 -12.54
CA GLN A 336 20.33 8.47 -11.45
C GLN A 336 19.47 7.22 -11.71
N ARG A 337 18.54 7.26 -12.66
CA ARG A 337 17.62 6.14 -12.99
C ARG A 337 18.29 4.76 -13.01
N ALA A 338 19.36 4.60 -13.78
CA ALA A 338 20.07 3.31 -13.89
C ALA A 338 20.79 2.92 -12.59
N SER A 339 21.37 3.89 -11.88
CA SER A 339 22.02 3.65 -10.58
C SER A 339 21.02 3.22 -9.52
N LEU A 340 19.87 3.89 -9.45
CA LEU A 340 18.79 3.58 -8.52
C LEU A 340 18.19 2.19 -8.82
N ALA A 341 18.00 1.84 -10.09
CA ALA A 341 17.56 0.52 -10.50
C ALA A 341 18.53 -0.58 -10.04
N ALA A 342 19.83 -0.43 -10.32
CA ALA A 342 20.86 -1.38 -9.89
C ALA A 342 20.97 -1.51 -8.36
N ARG A 343 20.83 -0.39 -7.64
CA ARG A 343 20.80 -0.39 -6.15
C ARG A 343 19.57 -1.11 -5.62
N LEU A 344 18.42 -0.97 -6.28
CA LEU A 344 17.19 -1.67 -5.91
C LEU A 344 17.31 -3.18 -6.19
N ASP A 345 17.86 -3.59 -7.34
CA ASP A 345 18.18 -4.99 -7.63
C ASP A 345 19.10 -5.58 -6.54
N ALA A 346 20.13 -4.85 -6.11
CA ALA A 346 21.01 -5.30 -5.04
C ALA A 346 20.29 -5.43 -3.69
N CYS A 347 19.39 -4.51 -3.35
CA CYS A 347 18.59 -4.57 -2.12
C CYS A 347 17.60 -5.74 -2.12
N CYS A 348 17.04 -6.06 -3.29
CA CYS A 348 16.04 -7.09 -3.49
C CYS A 348 16.60 -8.40 -4.08
N ALA A 349 17.92 -8.62 -4.03
CA ALA A 349 18.57 -9.71 -4.73
C ALA A 349 18.08 -11.10 -4.28
N ALA A 350 17.90 -11.30 -2.97
CA ALA A 350 17.38 -12.56 -2.43
C ALA A 350 15.93 -12.82 -2.89
N GLN A 351 15.07 -11.80 -2.78
CA GLN A 351 13.69 -11.89 -3.24
C GLN A 351 13.61 -12.18 -4.74
N SER A 352 14.39 -11.46 -5.54
CA SER A 352 14.42 -11.63 -7.00
C SER A 352 14.95 -13.00 -7.40
N ALA A 353 15.91 -13.56 -6.66
CA ALA A 353 16.41 -14.91 -6.87
C ALA A 353 15.34 -15.97 -6.56
N ASP A 354 14.61 -15.81 -5.46
CA ASP A 354 13.50 -16.69 -5.07
C ASP A 354 12.36 -16.64 -6.11
N GLU A 355 11.94 -15.43 -6.53
CA GLU A 355 10.94 -15.25 -7.58
C GLU A 355 11.40 -15.85 -8.91
N ALA A 356 12.65 -15.63 -9.33
CA ALA A 356 13.20 -16.21 -10.55
C ALA A 356 13.24 -17.74 -10.50
N ALA A 357 13.51 -18.33 -9.33
CA ALA A 357 13.47 -19.78 -9.14
C ALA A 357 12.04 -20.33 -9.26
N GLN A 358 11.06 -19.66 -8.65
CA GLN A 358 9.64 -20.02 -8.77
C GLN A 358 9.17 -19.96 -10.23
N VAL A 359 9.48 -18.88 -10.94
CA VAL A 359 9.15 -18.71 -12.36
C VAL A 359 9.78 -19.83 -13.22
N ARG A 360 11.04 -20.21 -12.95
CA ARG A 360 11.68 -21.34 -13.66
C ARG A 360 10.94 -22.65 -13.39
N GLN A 361 10.62 -22.94 -12.13
CA GLN A 361 9.91 -24.16 -11.74
C GLN A 361 8.52 -24.25 -12.40
N GLU A 362 7.77 -23.15 -12.44
CA GLU A 362 6.46 -23.09 -13.11
C GLU A 362 6.58 -23.34 -14.62
N ARG A 363 7.59 -22.76 -15.28
CA ARG A 363 7.84 -22.97 -16.72
C ARG A 363 8.23 -24.41 -17.02
N GLU A 364 9.06 -25.03 -16.18
CA GLU A 364 9.42 -26.45 -16.30
C GLU A 364 8.19 -27.35 -16.12
N ALA A 365 7.33 -27.06 -15.13
CA ALA A 365 6.10 -27.80 -14.90
C ALA A 365 5.12 -27.70 -16.09
N LEU A 366 4.92 -26.51 -16.65
CA LEU A 366 4.09 -26.31 -17.84
C LEU A 366 4.64 -27.06 -19.06
N THR A 367 5.97 -27.03 -19.24
CA THR A 367 6.66 -27.74 -20.32
C THR A 367 6.49 -29.26 -20.17
N ALA A 368 6.64 -29.78 -18.96
CA ALA A 368 6.41 -31.19 -18.66
C ALA A 368 4.95 -31.61 -18.90
N GLN A 369 3.99 -30.79 -18.48
CA GLN A 369 2.57 -31.02 -18.71
C GLN A 369 2.23 -31.04 -20.21
N TYR A 370 2.80 -30.11 -20.98
CA TYR A 370 2.63 -30.09 -22.43
C TYR A 370 3.18 -31.36 -23.10
N HIS A 371 4.38 -31.81 -22.69
CA HIS A 371 4.94 -33.07 -23.20
C HIS A 371 4.12 -34.30 -22.81
N ASP A 372 3.53 -34.34 -21.61
CA ASP A 372 2.62 -35.41 -21.19
C ASP A 372 1.33 -35.43 -22.03
N LEU A 373 0.72 -34.28 -22.28
CA LEU A 373 -0.45 -34.17 -23.18
C LEU A 373 -0.14 -34.66 -24.60
N LEU A 374 1.04 -34.32 -25.13
CA LEU A 374 1.48 -34.80 -26.44
C LEU A 374 1.70 -36.31 -26.46
N ARG A 375 2.19 -36.92 -25.37
CA ARG A 375 2.31 -38.39 -25.25
C ARG A 375 0.94 -39.06 -25.22
N LYS A 376 0.01 -38.55 -24.42
CA LYS A 376 -1.36 -39.08 -24.29
C LYS A 376 -2.17 -39.02 -25.58
N ARG A 377 -1.90 -38.06 -26.47
CA ARG A 377 -2.56 -37.93 -27.77
C ARG A 377 -2.04 -38.91 -28.84
N ARG A 378 -0.91 -39.59 -28.58
CA ARG A 378 -0.30 -40.59 -29.47
C ARG A 378 -0.72 -42.04 -29.15
N ILE A 379 -1.43 -42.25 -28.04
CA ILE A 379 -2.12 -43.48 -27.66
C ILE A 379 -3.57 -43.32 -28.09
#